data_AF-A0ABD0QIS4-F1
#
_entry.id   AF-A0ABD0QIS4-F1
#
_cell.length_a   1.000
_cell.length_b   1.000
_cell.length_c   1.000
_cell.angle_alpha   90.00
_cell.angle_beta   90.00
_cell.angle_gamma   90.00
#
_symmetry.space_group_name_H-M   'P 1'
#
loop_
_entity.id
_entity.type
_entity.pdbx_description
1 polymer ?
#
loop_
_entity_poly.entity_id
_entity_poly.type
_entity_poly.pdbx_seq_one_letter_code
_entity_poly.pdbx_strand_id
1 'polypeptide(L)'
;MANDADIAAIGRILVNPKQDLTTRFRALFTLRNLGGPEAIKWISETFVDESALLKHELAYCLGQMQDERAIPILETVLKDTKQEPMVRHEA
;
A
#
# COMPACT_ATOMS: atom_id res chain seq x y z
N MET A 1 -5.13 1.91 -20.74
CA MET A 1 -4.37 1.31 -19.62
C MET A 1 -3.35 2.34 -19.19
N ALA A 2 -3.25 2.64 -17.89
CA ALA A 2 -2.18 3.51 -17.40
C ALA A 2 -0.84 2.82 -17.67
N ASN A 3 0.17 3.57 -18.10
CA ASN A 3 1.51 3.02 -18.28
C ASN A 3 2.28 3.01 -16.94
N ASP A 4 3.41 2.32 -16.89
CA ASP A 4 4.22 2.23 -15.65
C ASP A 4 4.69 3.60 -15.14
N ALA A 5 4.86 4.59 -16.03
CA ALA A 5 5.26 5.93 -15.63
C ALA A 5 4.13 6.67 -14.89
N ASP A 6 2.88 6.46 -15.29
CA ASP A 6 1.70 6.99 -14.60
C ASP A 6 1.55 6.35 -13.22
N ILE A 7 1.70 5.03 -13.12
CA ILE A 7 1.68 4.28 -11.84
C ILE A 7 2.79 4.80 -10.93
N ALA A 8 4.01 4.97 -11.46
CA ALA A 8 5.13 5.49 -10.69
C ALA A 8 4.91 6.94 -10.21
N ALA A 9 4.23 7.79 -10.99
CA ALA A 9 3.88 9.13 -10.55
C ALA A 9 2.94 9.11 -9.34
N ILE A 10 1.94 8.21 -9.33
CA ILE A 10 1.01 8.02 -8.22
C ILE A 10 1.73 7.41 -7.01
N GLY A 11 2.58 6.41 -7.24
CA GLY A 11 3.41 5.79 -6.21
C GLY A 11 4.29 6.80 -5.45
N ARG A 12 4.92 7.73 -6.18
CA ARG A 12 5.70 8.83 -5.57
C ARG A 12 4.87 9.74 -4.66
N ILE A 13 3.57 9.90 -4.94
CA ILE A 13 2.66 10.64 -4.04
C ILE A 13 2.42 9.82 -2.78
N LEU A 14 2.14 8.51 -2.92
CA LEU A 14 1.87 7.62 -1.79
C LEU A 14 3.05 7.54 -0.80
N VAL A 15 4.28 7.40 -1.28
CA VAL A 15 5.47 7.26 -0.41
C VAL A 15 5.98 8.58 0.18
N ASN A 16 5.42 9.73 -0.21
CA ASN A 16 5.95 11.03 0.20
C ASN A 16 5.33 11.50 1.53
N PRO A 17 6.09 11.50 2.65
CA PRO A 17 5.57 11.92 3.95
C PRO A 17 5.30 13.43 4.05
N LYS A 18 5.73 14.22 3.06
CA LYS A 18 5.41 15.66 2.98
C LYS A 18 4.01 15.91 2.42
N GLN A 19 3.36 14.90 1.83
CA GLN A 19 1.97 14.99 1.40
C GLN A 19 1.05 14.72 2.59
N ASP A 20 -0.10 15.40 2.62
CA ASP A 20 -1.12 15.11 3.62
C ASP A 20 -1.73 13.71 3.42
N LEU A 21 -2.28 13.14 4.50
CA LEU A 21 -2.86 11.80 4.45
C LEU A 21 -4.01 11.67 3.44
N THR A 22 -4.80 12.71 3.21
CA THR A 22 -5.91 12.68 2.24
C THR A 22 -5.37 12.46 0.83
N THR A 23 -4.32 13.19 0.48
CA THR A 23 -3.62 13.07 -0.81
C THR A 23 -3.00 11.69 -0.97
N ARG A 24 -2.38 11.16 0.09
CA ARG A 24 -1.78 9.82 0.09
C ARG A 24 -2.82 8.71 -0.02
N PHE A 25 -3.97 8.82 0.65
CA PHE A 25 -5.08 7.87 0.51
C PHE A 25 -5.65 7.87 -0.90
N ARG A 26 -5.81 9.04 -1.54
CA ARG A 26 -6.22 9.11 -2.95
C ARG A 26 -5.24 8.36 -3.85
N ALA A 27 -3.93 8.52 -3.63
CA ALA A 27 -2.91 7.79 -4.37
C ALA A 27 -3.01 6.27 -4.13
N LEU A 28 -3.13 5.84 -2.87
CA LEU A 28 -3.32 4.43 -2.50
C LEU A 28 -4.52 3.80 -3.21
N PHE A 29 -5.70 4.41 -3.11
CA PHE A 29 -6.91 3.87 -3.74
C PHE A 29 -6.83 3.87 -5.27
N THR A 30 -6.14 4.86 -5.85
CA THR A 30 -5.87 4.87 -7.29
C THR A 30 -4.98 3.69 -7.69
N LEU A 31 -3.89 3.44 -6.97
CA LEU A 31 -3.00 2.28 -7.23
C LEU A 31 -3.74 0.96 -7.09
N ARG A 32 -4.55 0.81 -6.04
CA ARG A 32 -5.39 -0.37 -5.83
C ARG A 32 -6.33 -0.63 -7.01
N ASN A 33 -6.98 0.42 -7.54
CA ASN A 33 -7.89 0.29 -8.68
C ASN A 33 -7.17 -0.01 -10.00
N LEU A 34 -5.94 0.49 -10.18
CA LEU A 34 -5.11 0.19 -11.35
C LEU A 34 -4.58 -1.24 -11.31
N GLY A 35 -4.19 -1.70 -10.12
CA GLY A 35 -3.68 -3.04 -9.88
C GLY A 35 -2.35 -3.34 -10.58
N GLY A 36 -1.98 -4.63 -10.55
CA GLY A 36 -0.76 -5.11 -11.18
C GLY A 36 0.50 -4.97 -10.32
N PRO A 37 1.63 -5.51 -10.82
CA PRO A 37 2.83 -5.71 -10.01
C PRO A 37 3.47 -4.40 -9.56
N GLU A 38 3.45 -3.36 -10.40
CA GLU A 38 4.04 -2.06 -10.04
C GLU A 38 3.20 -1.36 -8.97
N ALA A 39 1.87 -1.44 -9.03
CA ALA A 39 1.00 -0.90 -7.97
C ALA A 39 1.24 -1.61 -6.63
N ILE A 40 1.31 -2.94 -6.63
CA ILE A 40 1.63 -3.75 -5.43
C ILE A 40 2.97 -3.32 -4.84
N LYS A 41 3.99 -3.14 -5.68
CA LYS A 41 5.31 -2.70 -5.26
C LYS A 41 5.23 -1.35 -4.51
N TRP A 42 4.62 -0.33 -5.10
CA TRP A 42 4.48 0.99 -4.45
C TRP A 42 3.72 0.93 -3.12
N ILE A 43 2.63 0.16 -3.07
CA ILE A 43 1.86 -0.02 -1.84
C ILE A 43 2.73 -0.72 -0.78
N SER A 44 3.46 -1.77 -1.16
CA SER A 44 4.30 -2.55 -0.25
C SER A 44 5.49 -1.76 0.32
N GLU A 45 6.14 -0.92 -0.49
CA GLU A 45 7.26 -0.08 -0.05
C GLU A 45 6.82 0.99 0.95
N THR A 46 5.52 1.29 1.04
CA THR A 46 4.96 2.30 1.96
C THR A 46 4.76 1.78 3.39
N PHE A 47 4.93 0.47 3.68
CA PHE A 47 4.79 -0.07 5.05
C PHE A 47 5.85 0.42 6.06
N VAL A 48 6.85 1.17 5.60
CA VAL A 48 7.83 1.86 6.45
C VAL A 48 7.32 3.19 7.02
N ASP A 49 6.07 3.58 6.70
CA ASP A 49 5.49 4.83 7.18
C ASP A 49 5.14 4.79 8.68
N GLU A 50 5.27 5.94 9.34
CA GLU A 50 4.96 6.09 10.77
C GLU A 50 3.45 6.09 11.05
N SER A 51 2.61 6.35 10.04
CA SER A 51 1.16 6.38 10.21
C SER A 51 0.60 4.95 10.25
N ALA A 52 0.26 4.48 11.45
CA ALA A 52 -0.47 3.22 11.65
C ALA A 52 -1.77 3.16 10.84
N LEU A 53 -2.49 4.29 10.72
CA LEU A 53 -3.70 4.40 9.91
C LEU A 53 -3.42 4.18 8.42
N LEU A 54 -2.35 4.79 7.89
CA LEU A 54 -1.98 4.55 6.49
C LEU A 54 -1.59 3.09 6.27
N LYS A 55 -0.75 2.53 7.14
CA LYS A 55 -0.31 1.13 7.05
C LYS A 55 -1.46 0.13 7.10
N HIS A 56 -2.46 0.37 7.94
CA HIS A 56 -3.71 -0.41 7.99
C HIS A 56 -4.40 -0.41 6.62
N GLU A 57 -4.56 0.75 6.00
CA GLU A 57 -5.17 0.87 4.67
C GLU A 57 -4.31 0.25 3.55
N LEU A 58 -2.97 0.23 3.68
CA LEU A 58 -2.09 -0.46 2.72
C LEU A 58 -2.41 -1.96 2.70
N ALA A 59 -2.47 -2.60 3.88
CA ALA A 59 -2.78 -4.02 4.02
C ALA A 59 -4.18 -4.33 3.50
N TYR A 60 -5.16 -3.54 3.91
CA TYR A 60 -6.53 -3.64 3.44
C TYR A 60 -6.62 -3.56 1.90
N CYS A 61 -5.95 -2.57 1.28
CA CYS A 61 -5.96 -2.41 -0.17
C CYS A 61 -5.28 -3.58 -0.89
N LEU A 62 -4.14 -4.08 -0.39
CA LEU A 62 -3.49 -5.26 -0.96
C LEU A 62 -4.39 -6.49 -0.92
N GLY A 63 -5.10 -6.72 0.19
CA GLY A 63 -6.08 -7.81 0.29
C GLY A 63 -7.24 -7.66 -0.71
N GLN A 64 -7.76 -6.44 -0.88
CA GLN A 64 -8.85 -6.16 -1.81
C GLN A 64 -8.48 -6.24 -3.29
N MET A 65 -7.20 -6.16 -3.63
CA MET A 65 -6.73 -6.36 -5.00
C MET A 65 -6.90 -7.82 -5.47
N GLN A 66 -7.03 -8.78 -4.54
CA GLN A 66 -7.15 -10.22 -4.82
C GLN A 66 -6.05 -10.76 -5.75
N ASP A 67 -4.88 -10.14 -5.71
CA ASP A 67 -3.73 -10.50 -6.51
C ASP A 67 -2.78 -11.37 -5.67
N GLU A 68 -2.54 -12.61 -6.10
CA GLU A 68 -1.71 -13.56 -5.35
C GLU A 68 -0.28 -13.05 -5.09
N ARG A 69 0.21 -12.10 -5.89
CA ARG A 69 1.51 -11.46 -5.68
C ARG A 69 1.58 -10.66 -4.38
N ALA A 70 0.44 -10.25 -3.82
CA ALA A 70 0.37 -9.55 -2.54
C ALA A 70 0.45 -10.49 -1.32
N ILE A 71 0.20 -11.80 -1.49
CA ILE A 71 0.14 -12.76 -0.37
C ILE A 71 1.44 -12.79 0.44
N PRO A 72 2.65 -12.89 -0.17
CA PRO A 72 3.90 -12.91 0.60
C PRO A 72 4.15 -11.62 1.40
N ILE A 73 3.66 -10.48 0.90
CA ILE A 73 3.76 -9.18 1.56
C ILE A 73 2.85 -9.16 2.79
N LEU A 74 1.59 -9.55 2.62
CA LEU A 74 0.60 -9.62 3.70
C LEU A 74 1.04 -10.60 4.79
N GLU A 75 1.55 -11.78 4.43
CA GLU A 75 2.11 -12.72 5.40
C GLU A 75 3.26 -12.11 6.21
N THR A 76 4.12 -11.30 5.57
CA THR A 76 5.24 -10.64 6.24
C THR A 76 4.73 -9.61 7.25
N VAL A 77 3.74 -8.80 6.86
CA VAL A 77 3.10 -7.81 7.74
C VAL A 77 2.40 -8.49 8.92
N LEU A 78 1.65 -9.56 8.69
CA LEU A 78 0.96 -10.34 9.73
C LEU A 78 1.95 -10.90 10.78
N LYS A 79 3.11 -11.39 10.33
CA LYS A 79 4.14 -12.01 11.19
C LYS A 79 5.00 -10.97 11.92
N ASP A 80 5.08 -9.72 11.46
CA ASP A 80 5.91 -8.70 12.06
C ASP A 80 5.30 -8.13 13.36
N THR A 81 5.82 -8.56 14.50
CA THR A 81 5.37 -8.09 15.82
C THR A 81 5.74 -6.64 16.13
N LYS A 82 6.53 -5.98 15.27
CA LYS A 82 6.83 -4.54 15.38
C LYS A 82 5.73 -3.68 14.73
N GLN A 83 4.92 -4.24 13.84
CA GLN A 83 3.76 -3.55 13.29
C GLN A 83 2.63 -3.47 14.33
N GLU A 84 1.84 -2.42 14.24
CA GLU A 84 0.72 -2.21 15.16
C GLU A 84 -0.33 -3.31 14.97
N PRO A 85 -1.01 -3.77 16.05
CA PRO A 85 -2.03 -4.82 15.94
C PRO A 85 -3.12 -4.54 14.92
N MET A 86 -3.49 -3.26 14.72
CA MET A 86 -4.48 -2.87 13.70
C MET A 86 -4.00 -3.12 12.27
N VAL A 87 -2.70 -2.95 11.99
CA VAL A 87 -2.11 -3.18 10.67
C VAL A 87 -2.05 -4.68 10.41
N ARG A 88 -1.63 -5.46 11.42
CA ARG A 88 -1.56 -6.92 11.36
C ARG A 88 -2.93 -7.59 11.22
N HIS A 89 -4.00 -6.94 11.65
CA HIS A 89 -5.37 -7.47 11.54
C HIS A 89 -5.87 -7.48 10.09
N GLU A 90 -5.45 -6.51 9.28
CA GLU A 90 -5.85 -6.40 7.87
C GLU A 90 -4.97 -7.20 6.91
N ALA A 91 -3.84 -7.72 7.41
CA ALA A 91 -2.87 -8.49 6.65
C ALA A 91 -3.16 -10.00 6.72
#